data_AF-A0A947WCZ8-F1
#
_entry.id   AF-A0A947WCZ8-F1
#
_cell.length_a   1.000
_cell.length_b   1.000
_cell.length_c   1.000
_cell.angle_alpha   90.00
_cell.angle_beta   90.00
_cell.angle_gamma   90.00
#
_symmetry.space_group_name_H-M   'P 1'
#
loop_
_entity.id
_entity.type
_entity.pdbx_description
1 polymer ?
#
loop_
_entity_poly.entity_id
_entity_poly.type
_entity_poly.pdbx_seq_one_letter_code
_entity_poly.pdbx_strand_id
1 'polypeptide(L)'
;DDKFVLAADVDFDGTALGDTHVGMEFQVIDELALRGGVVLTNNFQDYYLTVGAGINVAGLYVDAAYILEETLGNTLVLSAEFSLGGLLGGDETPEEVGTE
;
A
#
# COMPACT_ATOMS: atom_id res chain seq x y z
N ASP A 1 8.15 10.63 -13.74
CA ASP A 1 9.14 10.75 -12.66
C ASP A 1 8.98 9.56 -11.74
N ASP A 2 10.03 8.77 -11.57
CA ASP A 2 9.97 7.57 -10.73
C ASP A 2 10.08 7.99 -9.26
N LYS A 3 9.26 7.39 -8.38
CA LYS A 3 9.21 7.72 -6.95
C LYS A 3 9.54 6.51 -6.10
N PHE A 4 10.52 6.66 -5.22
CA PHE A 4 10.89 5.64 -4.23
C PHE A 4 10.53 6.11 -2.82
N VAL A 5 9.90 5.23 -2.05
CA VAL A 5 9.52 5.45 -0.66
C VAL A 5 10.07 4.32 0.19
N LEU A 6 10.77 4.66 1.27
CA LEU A 6 11.21 3.72 2.28
C LEU A 6 10.55 4.10 3.61
N ALA A 7 9.95 3.11 4.27
CA ALA A 7 9.30 3.25 5.57
C ALA A 7 9.83 2.18 6.53
N ALA A 8 10.08 2.57 7.77
CA ALA A 8 10.43 1.66 8.84
C ALA A 8 9.72 2.11 10.11
N ASP A 9 9.14 1.17 10.82
CA ASP A 9 8.38 1.38 12.05
C ASP A 9 8.76 0.30 13.07
N VAL A 10 8.84 0.69 14.34
CA VAL A 10 9.21 -0.21 15.45
C VAL A 10 8.22 0.02 16.58
N ASP A 11 7.50 -1.04 16.94
CA ASP A 11 6.59 -1.03 18.08
C ASP A 11 7.30 -1.52 19.35
N PHE A 12 6.90 -0.98 20.50
CA PHE A 12 7.46 -1.31 21.82
C PHE A 12 6.32 -1.76 22.74
N ASP A 13 6.23 -3.06 23.01
CA ASP A 13 5.29 -3.61 23.99
C ASP A 13 5.89 -3.57 25.41
N GLY A 14 5.71 -2.44 26.09
CA GLY A 14 6.12 -2.26 27.47
C GLY A 14 7.64 -2.21 27.66
N THR A 15 8.23 -3.27 28.21
CA THR A 15 9.69 -3.34 28.49
C THR A 15 10.49 -4.15 27.46
N ALA A 16 9.84 -4.72 26.45
CA ALA A 16 10.48 -5.51 25.40
C ALA A 16 10.45 -4.75 24.05
N LEU A 17 11.38 -5.10 23.15
CA LEU A 17 11.28 -4.72 21.75
C LEU A 17 10.10 -5.52 21.16
N GLY A 18 9.09 -4.81 20.69
CA GLY A 18 7.93 -5.40 20.03
C GLY A 18 8.22 -5.70 18.56
N ASP A 19 7.17 -5.61 17.74
CA ASP A 19 7.27 -5.94 16.32
C ASP A 19 7.98 -4.83 15.53
N THR A 20 8.88 -5.23 14.64
CA THR A 20 9.58 -4.32 13.73
C THR A 20 9.07 -4.54 12.32
N HIS A 21 8.63 -3.46 11.67
CA HIS A 21 8.10 -3.47 10.32
C HIS A 21 8.98 -2.60 9.43
N VAL A 22 9.50 -3.16 8.34
CA VAL A 22 10.24 -2.39 7.33
C VAL A 22 9.59 -2.62 5.98
N GLY A 23 9.22 -1.55 5.31
CA GLY A 23 8.54 -1.57 4.02
C GLY A 23 9.20 -0.62 3.03
N MET A 24 9.20 -1.00 1.76
CA MET A 24 9.62 -0.17 0.65
C MET A 24 8.56 -0.19 -0.43
N GLU A 25 8.38 0.95 -1.09
CA GLU A 25 7.54 1.10 -2.26
C GLU A 25 8.35 1.77 -3.37
N PHE A 26 8.28 1.20 -4.56
CA PHE A 26 8.89 1.72 -5.77
C PHE A 26 7.80 1.93 -6.82
N GLN A 27 7.47 3.19 -7.07
CA GLN A 27 6.51 3.59 -8.09
C GLN A 27 7.22 3.60 -9.45
N VAL A 28 6.85 2.64 -10.31
CA VAL A 28 7.44 2.44 -11.64
C VAL A 28 6.87 3.45 -12.64
N ILE A 29 5.56 3.65 -12.58
CA ILE A 29 4.80 4.68 -13.30
C ILE A 29 3.66 5.14 -12.38
N ASP A 30 2.96 6.22 -12.72
CA ASP A 30 1.89 6.79 -11.88
C ASP A 30 0.81 5.73 -11.53
N GLU A 31 0.56 4.82 -12.47
CA GLU A 31 -0.42 3.74 -12.35
C GLU A 31 0.13 2.45 -11.71
N LEU A 32 1.44 2.26 -11.54
CA LEU A 32 2.03 0.97 -11.11
C LEU A 32 3.06 1.17 -10.00
N ALA A 33 2.85 0.48 -8.89
CA ALA A 33 3.78 0.43 -7.77
C ALA A 33 4.20 -1.00 -7.45
N LEU A 34 5.49 -1.18 -7.13
CA LEU A 34 6.04 -2.40 -6.55
C LEU A 34 6.28 -2.18 -5.06
N ARG A 35 5.97 -3.18 -4.24
CA ARG A 35 6.06 -3.11 -2.78
C ARG A 35 6.86 -4.30 -2.27
N GLY A 36 7.69 -4.06 -1.27
CA GLY A 36 8.42 -5.11 -0.57
C GLY A 36 8.46 -4.79 0.92
N GLY A 37 8.42 -5.80 1.76
CA GLY A 37 8.48 -5.59 3.20
C GLY A 37 8.97 -6.81 3.96
N VAL A 38 9.36 -6.56 5.20
CA VAL A 38 9.67 -7.58 6.18
C VAL A 38 9.06 -7.16 7.51
N VAL A 39 8.47 -8.14 8.19
CA VAL A 39 7.99 -7.99 9.56
C VAL A 39 8.79 -8.93 10.43
N LEU A 40 9.39 -8.42 11.50
CA LEU A 40 10.09 -9.20 12.52
C LEU A 40 9.26 -9.15 13.80
N THR A 41 8.92 -10.31 14.34
CA THR A 41 8.10 -10.43 15.56
C THR A 41 8.75 -11.37 16.58
N ASN A 42 8.18 -11.46 17.77
CA ASN A 42 8.63 -12.33 18.86
C ASN A 42 10.12 -12.15 19.23
N ASN A 43 10.58 -10.90 19.40
CA ASN A 43 11.99 -10.56 19.63
C ASN A 43 12.93 -11.05 18.53
N PHE A 44 12.56 -10.86 17.26
CA PHE A 44 13.34 -11.26 16.07
C PHE A 44 13.50 -12.77 15.87
N GLN A 45 12.62 -13.59 16.46
CA GLN A 45 12.64 -15.04 16.25
C GLN A 45 11.87 -15.45 15.00
N ASP A 46 10.80 -14.73 14.68
CA ASP A 46 9.98 -15.00 13.50
C ASP A 46 10.06 -13.82 12.53
N TYR A 47 10.04 -14.13 11.23
CA TYR A 47 10.07 -13.11 10.18
C TYR A 47 9.18 -13.50 9.00
N TYR A 48 8.41 -12.51 8.51
CA TYR A 48 7.54 -12.65 7.35
C TYR A 48 8.04 -11.73 6.26
N LEU A 49 8.32 -12.25 5.06
CA LEU A 49 8.68 -11.43 3.91
C LEU A 49 7.45 -11.18 3.05
N THR A 50 7.25 -9.95 2.60
CA THR A 50 6.17 -9.59 1.69
C THR A 50 6.73 -8.99 0.41
N VAL A 51 6.16 -9.41 -0.73
CA VAL A 51 6.42 -8.79 -2.04
C VAL A 51 5.10 -8.60 -2.76
N GLY A 52 4.89 -7.44 -3.37
CA GLY A 52 3.62 -7.13 -3.99
C GLY A 52 3.73 -6.11 -5.11
N ALA A 53 2.64 -5.99 -5.85
CA ALA A 53 2.48 -4.99 -6.88
C ALA A 53 1.03 -4.50 -6.88
N GLY A 54 0.86 -3.20 -7.13
CA GLY A 54 -0.43 -2.54 -7.23
C GLY A 54 -0.54 -1.77 -8.53
N ILE A 55 -1.70 -1.87 -9.18
CA ILE A 55 -2.04 -1.08 -10.37
C ILE A 55 -3.27 -0.22 -10.10
N ASN A 56 -3.25 1.03 -10.55
CA ASN A 56 -4.36 1.97 -10.52
C ASN A 56 -4.70 2.40 -11.95
N VAL A 57 -5.90 2.08 -12.42
CA VAL A 57 -6.38 2.51 -13.74
C VAL A 57 -7.80 3.03 -13.62
N ALA A 58 -8.03 4.28 -14.03
CA ALA A 58 -9.36 4.89 -14.11
C ALA A 58 -10.18 4.78 -12.81
N GLY A 59 -9.52 4.90 -11.66
CA GLY A 59 -10.18 4.81 -10.35
C GLY A 59 -10.42 3.39 -9.84
N LEU A 60 -9.97 2.36 -10.56
CA LEU A 60 -9.86 0.99 -10.07
C LEU A 60 -8.43 0.73 -9.61
N TYR A 61 -8.26 0.40 -8.35
CA TYR A 61 -7.01 -0.04 -7.73
C TYR A 61 -7.07 -1.55 -7.57
N VAL A 62 -6.05 -2.26 -8.04
CA VAL A 62 -5.90 -3.71 -7.85
C VAL A 62 -4.53 -3.96 -7.26
N ASP A 63 -4.49 -4.69 -6.15
CA ASP A 63 -3.29 -5.02 -5.41
C ASP A 63 -3.13 -6.52 -5.25
N ALA A 64 -1.90 -6.99 -5.45
CA ALA A 64 -1.50 -8.37 -5.20
C ALA A 64 -0.27 -8.38 -4.29
N ALA A 65 -0.33 -9.10 -3.19
CA ALA A 65 0.78 -9.26 -2.25
C ALA A 65 0.99 -10.74 -1.91
N TYR A 66 2.22 -11.21 -2.08
CA TYR A 66 2.65 -12.54 -1.68
C TYR A 66 3.44 -12.44 -0.38
N ILE A 67 2.96 -13.18 0.62
CA ILE A 67 3.57 -13.28 1.95
C ILE A 67 4.30 -14.62 2.00
N LEU A 68 5.61 -14.58 2.18
CA LEU A 68 6.46 -15.74 2.43
C LEU A 68 6.65 -15.86 3.93
N GLU A 69 6.13 -16.95 4.47
CA GLU A 69 6.26 -17.32 5.86
C GLU A 69 6.62 -18.80 5.93
N GLU A 70 7.79 -19.11 6.46
CA GLU A 70 8.36 -20.46 6.44
C GLU A 70 7.56 -21.42 7.34
N THR A 71 6.94 -20.89 8.40
CA THR A 71 6.32 -21.69 9.46
C THR A 71 4.83 -21.95 9.23
N LEU A 72 4.10 -20.94 8.76
CA LEU A 72 2.65 -20.94 8.59
C LEU A 72 2.21 -21.14 7.13
N GLY A 73 3.15 -21.11 6.20
CA GLY A 73 2.92 -21.31 4.77
C GLY A 73 2.69 -20.00 4.00
N ASN A 74 2.93 -20.07 2.69
CA ASN A 74 2.87 -18.90 1.82
C ASN A 74 1.43 -18.51 1.48
N THR A 75 1.15 -17.21 1.44
CA THR A 75 -0.19 -16.66 1.17
C THR A 75 -0.15 -15.63 0.05
N LEU A 76 -1.11 -15.70 -0.89
CA LEU A 76 -1.36 -14.64 -1.86
C LEU A 76 -2.62 -13.86 -1.45
N VAL A 77 -2.45 -12.58 -1.15
CA VAL A 77 -3.53 -11.63 -0.87
C VAL A 77 -3.84 -10.85 -2.14
N LEU A 78 -5.12 -10.79 -2.50
CA LEU A 78 -5.62 -10.02 -3.64
C LEU A 78 -6.69 -9.06 -3.15
N SER A 79 -6.57 -7.79 -3.49
CA SER A 79 -7.55 -6.75 -3.17
C SER A 79 -7.85 -5.89 -4.38
N ALA A 80 -9.09 -5.39 -4.45
CA ALA A 80 -9.51 -4.43 -5.45
C ALA A 80 -10.38 -3.34 -4.80
N GLU A 81 -10.13 -2.09 -5.16
CA GLU A 81 -10.84 -0.91 -4.68
C GLU A 81 -11.32 -0.07 -5.86
N PHE A 82 -12.52 0.48 -5.76
CA PHE A 82 -13.09 1.38 -6.77
C PHE A 82 -13.38 2.75 -6.16
N SER A 83 -12.82 3.81 -6.74
CA SER A 83 -13.10 5.18 -6.37
C SER A 83 -14.33 5.71 -7.13
N LEU A 84 -15.33 6.18 -6.38
CA LEU A 84 -16.59 6.72 -6.90
C LEU A 84 -16.56 8.23 -7.14
N GLY A 85 -15.47 8.91 -6.80
CA GLY A 85 -15.37 10.38 -6.85
C GLY A 85 -15.60 10.97 -8.24
N GLY A 86 -15.12 10.30 -9.29
CA GLY A 86 -15.38 10.69 -10.69
C GLY A 86 -16.73 10.20 -11.24
N LEU A 87 -17.43 9.30 -10.54
CA LEU A 87 -18.71 8.76 -10.99
C LEU A 87 -19.90 9.56 -10.43
N LEU A 88 -19.74 10.16 -9.24
CA LEU A 88 -20.80 10.91 -8.55
C LEU A 88 -20.57 12.44 -8.53
N GLY A 89 -19.39 12.91 -8.94
CA GLY A 89 -19.08 14.33 -9.07
C GLY A 89 -19.46 14.83 -10.46
N GLY A 90 -20.69 15.31 -10.61
CA GLY A 90 -21.03 16.17 -11.74
C GLY A 90 -20.08 17.36 -11.77
N ASP A 91 -19.63 17.74 -12.97
CA ASP A 91 -18.95 19.01 -13.19
C ASP A 91 -19.88 20.13 -12.72
N GLU A 92 -19.72 20.58 -11.48
CA GLU A 92 -20.21 21.87 -11.04
C GLU A 92 -19.33 22.93 -11.72
N THR A 93 -19.58 23.16 -13.01
CA THR A 93 -19.17 24.40 -13.66
C THR A 93 -19.73 25.54 -12.82
N PRO A 94 -18.90 26.42 -12.23
CA PRO A 94 -19.42 27.62 -11.61
C PRO A 94 -20.05 28.43 -12.75
N GLU A 95 -21.38 28.57 -12.76
CA GLU A 95 -22.02 29.55 -13.62
C GLU A 95 -21.46 30.92 -13.21
N GLU A 96 -20.70 31.55 -14.10
CA GLU A 96 -20.39 32.97 -13.98
C GLU A 96 -21.72 33.72 -13.98
N VAL A 97 -22.16 34.17 -12.80
CA VAL A 97 -23.27 35.11 -12.68
C VAL A 97 -22.80 36.44 -13.27
N GLY A 98 -23.13 36.66 -14.54
CA GLY A 98 -22.95 37.93 -15.22
C GLY A 98 -23.63 39.04 -14.42
N THR A 99 -22.87 40.06 -14.06
CA THR A 99 -23.39 41.30 -13.49
C THR A 99 -23.61 42.28 -14.63
N GLU A 100 -24.87 42.51 -15.00
CA GLU A 100 -25.34 43.70 -15.71
C GLU A 100 -26.00 44.67 -14.73
#